data_AF-A0A3N7BMF2-F1
#
_entry.id   AF-A0A3N7BMF2-F1
#
_cell.length_a   1.000
_cell.length_b   1.000
_cell.length_c   1.000
_cell.angle_alpha   90.00
_cell.angle_beta   90.00
_cell.angle_gamma   90.00
#
_symmetry.space_group_name_H-M   'P 1'
#
loop_
_entity.id
_entity.type
_entity.pdbx_description
1 polymer ?
#
loop_
_entity_poly.entity_id
_entity_poly.type
_entity_poly.pdbx_seq_one_letter_code
_entity_poly.pdbx_strand_id
1 'polypeptide(L)'
;MFSRMPMLLCALFFGLSGCRQDYSLSPPADSEKVSVTVKLPKELALRSLQVMYRSASCKRASRGASGQPLEEDGFHSIDMPLERQGQSDLYQASLPVNGGGACSWHLSNVVFGVTYGMPTFFGERVTWGAGGGVLVKFDRNRSMRGSGSPVVVDGDLTIRKDYYPWLHERFLGGYAKTISLAREGDIFLEYQALQARQVYFEPMFHSDFLVKSEGVKVKSERNYITFTYPDGSVVSDRRSQPDFLKLQTLRTGRARECFSIIRYYKCPDRRPQLLPEWLPDPDKPGFGRYFIADEWGNELPRYHYRLLGKSGQSFQGRTDPSGRTQPLPDSAHPPLEVQFPERKW
;
A
#
# COMPACT_ATOMS: atom_id res chain seq x y z
N MET A 1 12.20 59.18 -70.75
CA MET A 1 10.85 59.13 -70.16
C MET A 1 10.94 58.45 -68.81
N PHE A 2 10.46 59.15 -67.76
CA PHE A 2 9.97 58.71 -66.43
C PHE A 2 10.43 57.36 -65.82
N SER A 3 10.68 57.17 -64.53
CA SER A 3 10.74 57.99 -63.29
C SER A 3 10.84 57.01 -62.10
N ARG A 4 11.69 57.32 -61.10
CA ARG A 4 11.61 57.00 -59.64
C ARG A 4 11.67 55.54 -59.12
N MET A 5 12.83 55.19 -58.54
CA MET A 5 13.17 54.97 -57.10
C MET A 5 12.16 54.24 -56.15
N PRO A 6 12.60 53.69 -54.99
CA PRO A 6 12.92 52.28 -54.70
C PRO A 6 12.13 51.73 -53.48
N MET A 7 12.21 50.43 -53.13
CA MET A 7 12.13 50.06 -51.70
C MET A 7 12.60 48.62 -51.41
N LEU A 8 13.49 48.54 -50.42
CA LEU A 8 13.86 47.34 -49.68
C LEU A 8 12.62 46.54 -49.24
N LEU A 9 12.66 45.22 -49.43
CA LEU A 9 11.91 44.29 -48.60
C LEU A 9 12.86 43.22 -48.08
N CYS A 10 13.67 43.61 -47.10
CA CYS A 10 14.48 42.70 -46.31
C CYS A 10 13.78 42.46 -44.97
N ALA A 11 13.66 41.17 -44.62
CA ALA A 11 13.43 40.62 -43.28
C ALA A 11 12.08 40.90 -42.59
N LEU A 12 11.28 39.85 -42.40
CA LEU A 12 10.54 39.55 -41.15
C LEU A 12 9.84 38.17 -41.25
N PHE A 13 10.60 37.11 -41.49
CA PHE A 13 10.17 35.75 -41.09
C PHE A 13 10.62 35.53 -39.65
N PHE A 14 9.93 36.16 -38.69
CA PHE A 14 10.05 35.77 -37.29
C PHE A 14 9.30 34.45 -37.15
N GLY A 15 10.05 33.36 -37.11
CA GLY A 15 9.53 32.06 -36.73
C GLY A 15 8.86 32.16 -35.35
N LEU A 16 7.59 31.78 -35.28
CA LEU A 16 6.90 31.49 -34.03
C LEU A 16 7.47 30.19 -33.44
N SER A 17 8.74 30.19 -33.04
CA SER A 17 9.25 29.21 -32.10
C SER A 17 8.78 29.64 -30.72
N GLY A 18 7.53 29.30 -30.37
CA GLY A 18 7.11 29.33 -28.98
C GLY A 18 8.11 28.51 -28.17
N CYS A 19 8.69 29.09 -27.12
CA CYS A 19 9.57 28.36 -26.20
C CYS A 19 8.77 27.16 -25.67
N ARG A 20 9.08 25.97 -26.19
CA ARG A 20 8.52 24.73 -25.67
C ARG A 20 9.20 24.48 -24.34
N GLN A 21 8.50 24.75 -23.26
CA GLN A 21 8.96 24.43 -21.90
C GLN A 21 9.36 22.95 -21.87
N ASP A 22 10.58 22.68 -21.43
CA ASP A 22 11.10 21.32 -21.28
C ASP A 22 10.57 20.71 -19.98
N TYR A 23 9.82 19.61 -20.09
CA TYR A 23 9.24 18.87 -18.98
C TYR A 23 9.96 17.55 -18.71
N SER A 24 11.13 17.32 -19.34
CA SER A 24 11.91 16.09 -19.13
C SER A 24 12.47 15.99 -17.72
N LEU A 25 12.67 14.74 -17.28
CA LEU A 25 13.44 14.43 -16.07
C LEU A 25 14.94 14.49 -16.43
N SER A 26 15.72 15.13 -15.57
CA SER A 26 17.19 15.13 -15.65
C SER A 26 17.75 15.06 -14.23
N PRO A 27 17.63 13.89 -13.57
CA PRO A 27 18.02 13.72 -12.18
C PRO A 27 19.54 13.89 -12.03
N PRO A 28 20.02 14.60 -11.00
CA PRO A 28 21.44 14.66 -10.68
C PRO A 28 22.02 13.27 -10.42
N ALA A 29 23.28 13.04 -10.78
CA ALA A 29 23.94 11.75 -10.61
C ALA A 29 24.04 11.32 -9.13
N ASP A 30 24.14 12.30 -8.24
CA ASP A 30 24.19 12.18 -6.78
C ASP A 30 22.80 12.26 -6.13
N SER A 31 21.71 12.27 -6.92
CA SER A 31 20.37 12.23 -6.35
C SER A 31 20.21 11.01 -5.44
N GLU A 32 19.79 11.27 -4.22
CA GLU A 32 19.26 10.26 -3.32
C GLU A 32 18.16 9.45 -4.03
N LYS A 33 18.06 8.16 -3.69
CA LYS A 33 17.15 7.23 -4.35
C LYS A 33 16.24 6.52 -3.35
N VAL A 34 15.03 6.24 -3.80
CA VAL A 34 14.11 5.31 -3.15
C VAL A 34 14.16 3.99 -3.89
N SER A 35 14.40 2.90 -3.16
CA SER A 35 14.28 1.54 -3.67
C SER A 35 12.87 1.01 -3.43
N VAL A 36 12.19 0.58 -4.50
CA VAL A 36 10.92 -0.14 -4.42
C VAL A 36 11.18 -1.59 -4.76
N THR A 37 10.97 -2.48 -3.81
CA THR A 37 11.19 -3.93 -3.93
C THR A 37 9.86 -4.67 -3.73
N VAL A 38 9.56 -5.61 -4.63
CA VAL A 38 8.42 -6.51 -4.52
C VAL A 38 8.91 -7.94 -4.54
N LYS A 39 8.53 -8.72 -3.52
CA LYS A 39 8.70 -10.17 -3.50
C LYS A 39 7.47 -10.80 -4.15
N LEU A 40 7.64 -11.45 -5.29
CA LEU A 40 6.53 -11.89 -6.14
C LEU A 40 6.22 -13.39 -5.95
N PRO A 41 5.05 -13.75 -5.40
CA PRO A 41 4.57 -15.13 -5.41
C PRO A 41 4.41 -15.66 -6.83
N LYS A 42 4.67 -16.96 -7.02
CA LYS A 42 4.71 -17.62 -8.33
C LYS A 42 3.42 -17.51 -9.13
N GLU A 43 2.27 -17.46 -8.46
CA GLU A 43 0.94 -17.41 -9.05
C GLU A 43 0.52 -16.00 -9.47
N LEU A 44 1.27 -14.97 -9.03
CA LEU A 44 0.96 -13.57 -9.27
C LEU A 44 1.82 -12.98 -10.38
N ALA A 45 1.34 -11.88 -10.96
CA ALA A 45 2.09 -11.05 -11.89
C ALA A 45 2.21 -9.63 -11.36
N LEU A 46 3.34 -8.99 -11.65
CA LEU A 46 3.58 -7.59 -11.33
C LEU A 46 2.86 -6.67 -12.30
N ARG A 47 2.34 -5.57 -11.75
CA ARG A 47 1.98 -4.40 -12.55
C ARG A 47 3.20 -3.50 -12.70
N SER A 48 3.25 -2.74 -13.78
CA SER A 48 4.25 -1.68 -13.95
C SER A 48 4.16 -0.68 -12.79
N LEU A 49 5.33 -0.18 -12.39
CA LEU A 49 5.47 0.87 -11.40
C LEU A 49 5.12 2.21 -12.06
N GLN A 50 4.05 2.83 -11.59
CA GLN A 50 3.64 4.18 -12.01
C GLN A 50 4.25 5.18 -11.04
N VAL A 51 5.22 5.96 -11.49
CA VAL A 51 5.94 6.94 -10.68
C VAL A 51 5.43 8.32 -11.05
N MET A 52 5.10 9.13 -10.06
CA MET A 52 4.68 10.51 -10.25
C MET A 52 5.67 11.46 -9.60
N TYR A 53 6.14 12.42 -10.39
CA TYR A 53 6.90 13.58 -9.94
C TYR A 53 6.00 14.82 -9.95
N ARG A 54 6.29 15.78 -9.07
CA ARG A 54 5.62 17.08 -9.01
C ARG A 54 6.62 18.22 -9.08
N SER A 55 6.16 19.38 -9.53
CA SER A 55 6.96 20.60 -9.64
C SER A 55 6.13 21.82 -9.27
N ALA A 56 6.64 22.62 -8.34
CA ALA A 56 6.09 23.94 -8.03
C ALA A 56 6.50 25.01 -9.07
N SER A 57 7.62 24.78 -9.79
CA SER A 57 8.15 25.70 -10.80
C SER A 57 7.40 25.59 -12.12
N CYS A 58 7.16 24.37 -12.57
CA CYS A 58 6.36 24.08 -13.76
C CYS A 58 4.91 23.89 -13.35
N LYS A 59 4.16 24.98 -13.27
CA LYS A 59 2.74 24.95 -12.91
C LYS A 59 1.86 24.51 -14.08
N ARG A 60 0.67 24.02 -13.76
CA ARG A 60 -0.38 23.69 -14.71
C ARG A 60 -1.63 24.49 -14.41
N ALA A 61 -2.22 25.07 -15.44
CA ALA A 61 -3.54 25.68 -15.33
C ALA A 61 -4.62 24.59 -15.26
N SER A 62 -5.44 24.64 -14.22
CA SER A 62 -6.70 23.91 -14.09
C SER A 62 -7.86 24.91 -14.03
N ARG A 63 -9.10 24.41 -14.01
CA ARG A 63 -10.29 25.23 -13.80
C ARG A 63 -10.98 24.78 -12.53
N GLY A 64 -11.26 25.73 -11.64
CA GLY A 64 -12.05 25.49 -10.43
C GLY A 64 -13.51 25.18 -10.76
N ALA A 65 -14.27 24.75 -9.76
CA ALA A 65 -15.68 24.35 -9.91
C ALA A 65 -16.58 25.46 -10.50
N SER A 66 -16.24 26.73 -10.25
CA SER A 66 -16.94 27.90 -10.81
C SER A 66 -16.27 28.47 -12.07
N GLY A 67 -15.32 27.74 -12.68
CA GLY A 67 -14.72 28.06 -13.98
C GLY A 67 -13.53 29.01 -13.96
N GLN A 68 -13.19 29.59 -12.80
CA GLN A 68 -11.98 30.40 -12.65
C GLN A 68 -10.71 29.57 -12.93
N PRO A 69 -9.69 30.17 -13.57
CA PRO A 69 -8.37 29.57 -13.66
C PRO A 69 -7.79 29.34 -12.26
N LEU A 70 -7.30 28.13 -12.02
CA LEU A 70 -6.52 27.78 -10.85
C LEU A 70 -5.13 27.35 -11.33
N GLU A 71 -4.09 27.82 -10.65
CA GLU A 71 -2.74 27.29 -10.87
C GLU A 71 -2.46 26.20 -9.84
N GLU A 72 -2.03 25.05 -10.34
CA GLU A 72 -1.61 23.91 -9.52
C GLU A 72 -0.17 23.53 -9.87
N ASP A 73 0.53 22.88 -8.94
CA ASP A 73 1.81 22.25 -9.23
C ASP A 73 1.67 21.29 -10.42
N GLY A 74 2.62 21.36 -11.35
CA GLY A 74 2.68 20.40 -12.45
C GLY A 74 3.02 19.01 -11.94
N PHE A 75 2.65 18.02 -12.74
CA PHE A 75 2.98 16.62 -12.48
C PHE A 75 3.52 15.97 -13.75
N HIS A 76 4.42 15.01 -13.55
CA HIS A 76 5.01 14.20 -14.60
C HIS A 76 4.98 12.73 -14.18
N SER A 77 4.28 11.90 -14.95
CA SER A 77 4.10 10.48 -14.66
C SER A 77 4.90 9.63 -15.64
N ILE A 78 5.64 8.65 -15.10
CA ILE A 78 6.36 7.65 -15.88
C ILE A 78 5.92 6.26 -15.44
N ASP A 79 5.77 5.35 -16.41
CA ASP A 79 5.56 3.94 -16.14
C ASP A 79 6.87 3.19 -16.42
N MET A 80 7.31 2.36 -15.49
CA MET A 80 8.50 1.55 -15.65
C MET A 80 8.32 0.14 -15.09
N PRO A 81 9.01 -0.87 -15.63
CA PRO A 81 9.00 -2.20 -15.04
C PRO A 81 9.84 -2.23 -13.74
N LEU A 82 9.60 -3.24 -12.92
CA LEU A 82 10.56 -3.64 -11.89
C LEU A 82 11.46 -4.75 -12.47
N GLU A 83 12.75 -4.68 -12.16
CA GLU A 83 13.73 -5.63 -12.67
C GLU A 83 13.96 -6.77 -11.68
N ARG A 84 13.95 -7.99 -12.21
CA ARG A 84 14.19 -9.20 -11.41
C ARG A 84 15.63 -9.22 -10.89
N GLN A 85 15.78 -9.45 -9.59
CA GLN A 85 17.09 -9.52 -8.94
C GLN A 85 17.67 -10.93 -9.08
N GLY A 86 18.53 -11.12 -10.09
CA GLY A 86 19.19 -12.40 -10.37
C GLY A 86 18.18 -13.55 -10.59
N GLN A 87 18.36 -14.65 -9.86
CA GLN A 87 17.46 -15.81 -9.90
C GLN A 87 16.39 -15.83 -8.79
N SER A 88 16.20 -14.73 -8.07
CA SER A 88 15.26 -14.65 -6.93
C SER A 88 13.81 -14.35 -7.35
N ASP A 89 12.90 -14.37 -6.38
CA ASP A 89 11.52 -13.87 -6.49
C ASP A 89 11.41 -12.37 -6.21
N LEU A 90 12.53 -11.65 -6.06
CA LEU A 90 12.57 -10.21 -5.81
C LEU A 90 12.67 -9.41 -7.11
N TYR A 91 11.86 -8.36 -7.19
CA TYR A 91 11.83 -7.40 -8.28
C TYR A 91 12.01 -6.00 -7.73
N GLN A 92 12.88 -5.20 -8.33
CA GLN A 92 13.29 -3.92 -7.78
C GLN A 92 13.34 -2.82 -8.83
N ALA A 93 13.03 -1.60 -8.41
CA ALA A 93 13.30 -0.38 -9.15
C ALA A 93 13.94 0.65 -8.21
N SER A 94 14.83 1.48 -8.74
CA SER A 94 15.47 2.57 -8.00
C SER A 94 15.05 3.90 -8.61
N LEU A 95 14.48 4.79 -7.79
CA LEU A 95 13.86 6.03 -8.22
C LEU A 95 14.61 7.22 -7.63
N PRO A 96 15.06 8.21 -8.42
CA PRO A 96 15.64 9.41 -7.86
C PRO A 96 14.59 10.24 -7.11
N VAL A 97 14.91 10.69 -5.90
CA VAL A 97 14.05 11.62 -5.14
C VAL A 97 14.01 12.97 -5.83
N ASN A 98 15.16 13.43 -6.34
CA ASN A 98 15.27 14.62 -7.18
C ASN A 98 15.28 14.21 -8.65
N GLY A 99 14.13 14.37 -9.31
CA GLY A 99 13.97 14.14 -10.74
C GLY A 99 14.61 15.23 -11.63
N GLY A 100 14.99 16.36 -11.04
CA GLY A 100 15.74 17.44 -11.69
C GLY A 100 15.08 17.99 -12.95
N GLY A 101 15.89 18.32 -13.96
CA GLY A 101 15.43 18.96 -15.19
C GLY A 101 15.02 20.42 -15.02
N ALA A 102 14.56 21.04 -16.12
CA ALA A 102 14.16 22.45 -16.14
C ALA A 102 12.98 22.75 -15.19
N CYS A 103 12.19 21.73 -14.85
CA CYS A 103 11.08 21.83 -13.93
C CYS A 103 11.44 21.54 -12.46
N SER A 104 12.68 21.17 -12.13
CA SER A 104 13.03 20.79 -10.74
C SER A 104 12.05 19.75 -10.17
N TRP A 105 11.87 18.65 -10.90
CA TRP A 105 10.93 17.61 -10.54
C TRP A 105 11.31 16.92 -9.22
N HIS A 106 10.32 16.66 -8.36
CA HIS A 106 10.50 15.92 -7.12
C HIS A 106 9.54 14.74 -7.03
N LEU A 107 10.04 13.61 -6.53
CA LEU A 107 9.25 12.39 -6.37
C LEU A 107 8.06 12.65 -5.43
N SER A 108 6.84 12.43 -5.93
CA SER A 108 5.59 12.67 -5.20
C SER A 108 5.02 11.37 -4.67
N ASN A 109 4.81 10.39 -5.54
CA ASN A 109 4.26 9.09 -5.15
C ASN A 109 4.56 8.01 -6.18
N VAL A 110 4.38 6.77 -5.76
CA VAL A 110 4.45 5.59 -6.62
C VAL A 110 3.20 4.73 -6.45
N VAL A 111 2.74 4.15 -7.54
CA VAL A 111 1.69 3.13 -7.56
C VAL A 111 2.26 1.86 -8.16
N PHE A 112 2.09 0.75 -7.46
CA PHE A 112 2.51 -0.57 -7.92
C PHE A 112 1.57 -1.62 -7.35
N GLY A 113 1.82 -2.89 -7.65
CA GLY A 113 1.04 -3.96 -7.09
C GLY A 113 1.08 -5.23 -7.92
N VAL A 114 0.18 -6.14 -7.59
CA VAL A 114 0.11 -7.47 -8.18
C VAL A 114 -1.29 -7.76 -8.70
N THR A 115 -1.38 -8.60 -9.73
CA THR A 115 -2.60 -9.22 -10.22
C THR A 115 -2.42 -10.74 -10.25
N TYR A 116 -3.50 -11.49 -10.48
CA TYR A 116 -3.34 -12.92 -10.78
C TYR A 116 -2.54 -13.11 -12.07
N GLY A 117 -1.60 -14.05 -12.08
CA GLY A 117 -0.67 -14.23 -13.21
C GLY A 117 -1.34 -14.78 -14.46
N MET A 118 -2.03 -15.91 -14.33
CA MET A 118 -2.58 -16.65 -15.48
C MET A 118 -4.07 -16.99 -15.30
N PRO A 119 -4.99 -16.08 -15.69
CA PRO A 119 -6.44 -16.29 -15.58
C PRO A 119 -6.97 -17.54 -16.26
N THR A 120 -6.33 -17.98 -17.35
CA THR A 120 -6.74 -19.15 -18.14
C THR A 120 -6.75 -20.45 -17.35
N PHE A 121 -6.05 -20.52 -16.20
CA PHE A 121 -6.15 -21.63 -15.25
C PHE A 121 -7.60 -21.86 -14.75
N PHE A 122 -8.43 -20.81 -14.73
CA PHE A 122 -9.84 -20.88 -14.34
C PHE A 122 -10.81 -21.00 -15.52
N GLY A 123 -10.28 -21.16 -16.74
CA GLY A 123 -11.02 -21.32 -17.99
C GLY A 123 -10.61 -20.31 -19.06
N GLU A 124 -10.77 -20.69 -20.33
CA GLU A 124 -10.29 -19.91 -21.49
C GLU A 124 -10.87 -18.50 -21.59
N ARG A 125 -12.09 -18.28 -21.07
CA ARG A 125 -12.78 -16.99 -21.08
C ARG A 125 -12.59 -16.15 -19.81
N VAL A 126 -11.76 -16.61 -18.88
CA VAL A 126 -11.48 -15.87 -17.65
C VAL A 126 -10.42 -14.80 -17.92
N THR A 127 -10.71 -13.57 -17.52
CA THR A 127 -9.79 -12.43 -17.65
C THR A 127 -9.33 -11.90 -16.30
N TRP A 128 -8.37 -10.98 -16.29
CA TRP A 128 -7.93 -10.31 -15.07
C TRP A 128 -9.03 -9.42 -14.48
N GLY A 129 -9.27 -9.58 -13.18
CA GLY A 129 -10.08 -8.67 -12.38
C GLY A 129 -9.21 -7.72 -11.55
N ALA A 130 -9.69 -7.37 -10.36
CA ALA A 130 -8.97 -6.47 -9.46
C ALA A 130 -7.73 -7.14 -8.87
N GLY A 131 -6.57 -6.47 -8.94
CA GLY A 131 -5.34 -6.88 -8.25
C GLY A 131 -5.17 -6.21 -6.88
N GLY A 132 -4.03 -6.46 -6.24
CA GLY A 132 -3.54 -5.84 -5.00
C GLY A 132 -2.68 -4.61 -5.27
N GLY A 133 -3.26 -3.41 -5.25
CA GLY A 133 -2.55 -2.15 -5.47
C GLY A 133 -1.99 -1.55 -4.18
N VAL A 134 -0.84 -0.87 -4.30
CA VAL A 134 -0.19 -0.09 -3.25
C VAL A 134 0.09 1.31 -3.81
N LEU A 135 -0.23 2.33 -3.02
CA LEU A 135 0.11 3.72 -3.26
C LEU A 135 1.00 4.21 -2.12
N VAL A 136 2.23 4.60 -2.42
CA VAL A 136 3.13 5.20 -1.45
C VAL A 136 3.38 6.65 -1.84
N LYS A 137 3.10 7.56 -0.92
CA LYS A 137 3.37 8.99 -1.05
C LYS A 137 4.68 9.35 -0.34
N PHE A 138 5.51 10.12 -1.02
CA PHE A 138 6.75 10.70 -0.50
C PHE A 138 6.62 12.21 -0.23
N ASP A 139 5.46 12.79 -0.55
CA ASP A 139 5.14 14.18 -0.25
C ASP A 139 3.81 14.32 0.52
N ARG A 140 3.45 15.58 0.83
CA ARG A 140 2.20 15.94 1.49
C ARG A 140 1.08 16.31 0.53
N ASN A 141 1.32 16.25 -0.79
CA ASN A 141 0.30 16.62 -1.78
C ASN A 141 -0.82 15.59 -1.80
N ARG A 142 -1.99 15.97 -2.28
CA ARG A 142 -3.07 15.01 -2.50
C ARG A 142 -2.72 14.14 -3.71
N SER A 143 -2.73 12.83 -3.54
CA SER A 143 -2.61 11.90 -4.67
C SER A 143 -3.89 11.96 -5.51
N MET A 144 -3.74 11.89 -6.84
CA MET A 144 -4.87 11.75 -7.77
C MET A 144 -5.59 10.39 -7.65
N ARG A 145 -4.92 9.39 -7.06
CA ARG A 145 -5.46 8.04 -6.82
C ARG A 145 -5.54 7.78 -5.31
N GLY A 146 -6.54 6.99 -4.90
CA GLY A 146 -6.75 6.60 -3.50
C GLY A 146 -7.97 7.25 -2.84
N SER A 147 -8.34 6.70 -1.69
CA SER A 147 -9.34 7.15 -0.72
C SER A 147 -8.93 8.44 0.01
N GLY A 148 -7.63 8.75 0.09
CA GLY A 148 -7.11 9.99 0.67
C GLY A 148 -6.86 9.93 2.18
N SER A 149 -6.85 8.73 2.78
CA SER A 149 -6.52 8.51 4.20
C SER A 149 -5.33 7.56 4.36
N PRO A 150 -4.10 7.98 4.00
CA PRO A 150 -2.92 7.12 4.05
C PRO A 150 -2.49 6.82 5.49
N VAL A 151 -1.94 5.62 5.69
CA VAL A 151 -1.19 5.28 6.91
C VAL A 151 0.14 6.04 6.88
N VAL A 152 0.38 6.88 7.88
CA VAL A 152 1.64 7.62 8.01
C VAL A 152 2.69 6.70 8.62
N VAL A 153 3.83 6.59 7.96
CA VAL A 153 4.97 5.77 8.36
C VAL A 153 6.19 6.65 8.46
N ASP A 154 6.96 6.45 9.53
CA ASP A 154 8.25 7.10 9.73
C ASP A 154 9.38 6.15 9.31
N GLY A 155 10.30 6.63 8.49
CA GLY A 155 11.36 5.81 7.89
C GLY A 155 10.90 4.84 6.81
N ASP A 156 11.64 3.73 6.67
CA ASP A 156 11.45 2.72 5.63
C ASP A 156 10.15 1.91 5.80
N LEU A 157 9.56 1.52 4.68
CA LEU A 157 8.23 0.92 4.61
C LEU A 157 8.30 -0.55 4.24
N THR A 158 7.79 -1.42 5.11
CA THR A 158 7.57 -2.84 4.83
C THR A 158 6.09 -3.17 4.84
N ILE A 159 5.59 -3.76 3.75
CA ILE A 159 4.17 -4.08 3.55
C ILE A 159 4.06 -5.59 3.35
N ARG A 160 3.39 -6.26 4.29
CA ARG A 160 2.99 -7.67 4.18
C ARG A 160 1.48 -7.77 4.30
N LYS A 161 0.82 -8.29 3.26
CA LYS A 161 -0.64 -8.39 3.22
C LYS A 161 -1.09 -9.68 2.57
N ASP A 162 -2.12 -10.29 3.15
CA ASP A 162 -2.73 -11.51 2.62
C ASP A 162 -3.62 -11.22 1.41
N TYR A 163 -3.53 -12.09 0.42
CA TYR A 163 -4.37 -12.08 -0.77
C TYR A 163 -4.92 -13.48 -1.05
N TYR A 164 -6.16 -13.53 -1.51
CA TYR A 164 -6.87 -14.77 -1.83
C TYR A 164 -7.40 -14.72 -3.26
N PRO A 165 -7.39 -15.83 -4.02
CA PRO A 165 -7.96 -15.85 -5.36
C PRO A 165 -9.49 -15.70 -5.28
N TRP A 166 -10.04 -14.78 -6.09
CA TRP A 166 -11.47 -14.52 -6.17
C TRP A 166 -11.98 -14.61 -7.60
N LEU A 167 -12.68 -15.70 -7.92
CA LEU A 167 -13.30 -15.92 -9.22
C LEU A 167 -14.71 -15.32 -9.22
N HIS A 168 -14.95 -14.30 -10.03
CA HIS A 168 -16.23 -13.59 -10.12
C HIS A 168 -16.86 -13.72 -11.50
N GLU A 169 -18.11 -14.17 -11.54
CA GLU A 169 -18.95 -14.14 -12.73
C GLU A 169 -19.94 -12.98 -12.66
N ARG A 170 -19.98 -12.16 -13.71
CA ARG A 170 -20.91 -11.04 -13.87
C ARG A 170 -21.83 -11.33 -15.05
N PHE A 171 -23.13 -11.10 -14.87
CA PHE A 171 -24.15 -11.29 -15.91
C PHE A 171 -24.77 -9.97 -16.39
N LEU A 172 -25.05 -9.04 -15.46
CA LEU A 172 -25.58 -7.71 -15.81
C LEU A 172 -24.54 -6.88 -16.55
N GLY A 173 -24.95 -6.25 -17.66
CA GLY A 173 -24.06 -5.47 -18.52
C GLY A 173 -23.12 -6.35 -19.37
N GLY A 174 -23.56 -7.55 -19.72
CA GLY A 174 -22.80 -8.54 -20.48
C GLY A 174 -22.07 -9.56 -19.60
N TYR A 175 -21.99 -10.79 -20.10
CA TYR A 175 -21.29 -11.88 -19.41
C TYR A 175 -19.79 -11.60 -19.34
N ALA A 176 -19.23 -11.70 -18.14
CA ALA A 176 -17.79 -11.66 -17.91
C ALA A 176 -17.41 -12.58 -16.75
N LYS A 177 -16.25 -13.22 -16.85
CA LYS A 177 -15.69 -14.03 -15.77
C LYS A 177 -14.27 -13.54 -15.51
N THR A 178 -13.98 -13.21 -14.26
CA THR A 178 -12.72 -12.56 -13.88
C THR A 178 -12.09 -13.24 -12.67
N ILE A 179 -10.75 -13.31 -12.64
CA ILE A 179 -10.00 -13.66 -11.44
C ILE A 179 -9.41 -12.38 -10.82
N SER A 180 -9.86 -12.08 -9.61
CA SER A 180 -9.38 -10.97 -8.79
C SER A 180 -8.59 -11.49 -7.59
N LEU A 181 -7.94 -10.58 -6.87
CA LEU A 181 -7.37 -10.83 -5.55
C LEU A 181 -8.30 -10.22 -4.50
N ALA A 182 -8.91 -11.07 -3.68
CA ALA A 182 -9.60 -10.63 -2.47
C ALA A 182 -8.56 -10.21 -1.43
N ARG A 183 -8.81 -9.07 -0.78
CA ARG A 183 -7.87 -8.39 0.12
C ARG A 183 -8.60 -7.65 1.23
N GLU A 184 -7.82 -7.17 2.19
CA GLU A 184 -8.28 -6.20 3.17
C GLU A 184 -8.42 -4.81 2.55
N GLY A 185 -9.52 -4.11 2.87
CA GLY A 185 -9.68 -2.69 2.57
C GLY A 185 -9.98 -2.35 1.12
N ASP A 186 -9.62 -1.12 0.73
CA ASP A 186 -9.92 -0.53 -0.58
C ASP A 186 -8.94 -1.00 -1.67
N ILE A 187 -9.10 -0.48 -2.89
CA ILE A 187 -8.34 -0.87 -4.09
C ILE A 187 -6.83 -0.62 -3.95
N PHE A 188 -6.46 0.37 -3.14
CA PHE A 188 -5.06 0.67 -2.84
C PHE A 188 -4.83 0.63 -1.34
N LEU A 189 -3.74 -0.02 -0.94
CA LEU A 189 -3.14 0.22 0.37
C LEU A 189 -2.39 1.54 0.27
N GLU A 190 -2.77 2.52 1.10
CA GLU A 190 -2.24 3.88 1.02
C GLU A 190 -1.29 4.16 2.18
N TYR A 191 -0.09 4.59 1.85
CA TYR A 191 0.95 4.95 2.81
C TYR A 191 1.51 6.33 2.50
N GLN A 192 1.88 7.07 3.54
CA GLN A 192 2.68 8.27 3.44
C GLN A 192 3.98 8.07 4.21
N ALA A 193 5.08 7.96 3.49
CA ALA A 193 6.40 7.63 4.02
C ALA A 193 7.42 8.66 3.49
N LEU A 194 7.39 9.86 4.07
CA LEU A 194 8.13 11.03 3.56
C LEU A 194 9.66 10.83 3.58
N GLN A 195 10.15 10.01 4.52
CA GLN A 195 11.58 9.77 4.73
C GLN A 195 12.03 8.38 4.26
N ALA A 196 11.13 7.56 3.71
CA ALA A 196 11.48 6.23 3.25
C ALA A 196 12.55 6.29 2.16
N ARG A 197 13.53 5.40 2.27
CA ARG A 197 14.50 5.05 1.23
C ARG A 197 14.27 3.66 0.70
N GLN A 198 13.56 2.84 1.45
CA GLN A 198 13.18 1.50 1.06
C GLN A 198 11.67 1.33 1.22
N VAL A 199 11.07 0.80 0.17
CA VAL A 199 9.70 0.31 0.16
C VAL A 199 9.75 -1.15 -0.23
N TYR A 200 9.43 -2.03 0.70
CA TYR A 200 9.38 -3.48 0.47
C TYR A 200 7.93 -3.95 0.54
N PHE A 201 7.49 -4.70 -0.47
CA PHE A 201 6.15 -5.26 -0.55
C PHE A 201 6.20 -6.77 -0.78
N GLU A 202 5.54 -7.50 0.10
CA GLU A 202 5.41 -8.96 0.06
C GLU A 202 3.92 -9.34 0.15
N PRO A 203 3.23 -9.49 -0.99
CA PRO A 203 1.90 -10.06 -1.03
C PRO A 203 1.95 -11.54 -0.64
N MET A 204 1.31 -11.90 0.46
CA MET A 204 1.18 -13.29 0.91
C MET A 204 -0.02 -13.92 0.21
N PHE A 205 0.23 -14.72 -0.82
CA PHE A 205 -0.82 -15.31 -1.63
C PHE A 205 -1.22 -16.70 -1.13
N HIS A 206 -2.52 -16.89 -0.86
CA HIS A 206 -3.07 -18.15 -0.33
C HIS A 206 -3.91 -18.84 -1.40
N SER A 207 -3.25 -19.60 -2.30
CA SER A 207 -3.86 -20.24 -3.47
C SER A 207 -5.02 -21.18 -3.15
N ASP A 208 -4.95 -21.86 -2.00
CA ASP A 208 -5.88 -22.94 -1.63
C ASP A 208 -7.23 -22.41 -1.13
N PHE A 209 -7.35 -21.09 -0.96
CA PHE A 209 -8.51 -20.41 -0.40
C PHE A 209 -9.28 -19.64 -1.48
N LEU A 210 -9.60 -20.33 -2.58
CA LEU A 210 -10.39 -19.79 -3.68
C LEU A 210 -11.83 -19.48 -3.24
N VAL A 211 -12.22 -18.22 -3.36
CA VAL A 211 -13.62 -17.78 -3.26
C VAL A 211 -14.22 -17.61 -4.65
N LYS A 212 -15.41 -18.18 -4.85
CA LYS A 212 -16.19 -18.01 -6.08
C LYS A 212 -17.36 -17.08 -5.81
N SER A 213 -17.76 -16.31 -6.81
CA SER A 213 -18.98 -15.52 -6.69
C SER A 213 -19.73 -15.38 -8.00
N GLU A 214 -21.04 -15.31 -7.88
CA GLU A 214 -21.97 -15.18 -8.98
C GLU A 214 -22.76 -13.88 -8.79
N GLY A 215 -22.59 -12.98 -9.75
CA GLY A 215 -23.37 -11.77 -9.86
C GLY A 215 -24.84 -12.08 -10.11
N VAL A 216 -25.69 -11.11 -9.82
CA VAL A 216 -27.12 -11.25 -10.08
C VAL A 216 -27.40 -11.26 -11.58
N LYS A 217 -28.42 -12.00 -12.01
CA LYS A 217 -28.90 -12.02 -13.40
C LYS A 217 -29.98 -10.98 -13.67
N VAL A 218 -30.70 -10.56 -12.62
CA VAL A 218 -31.77 -9.56 -12.67
C VAL A 218 -31.55 -8.55 -11.55
N LYS A 219 -31.63 -7.25 -11.88
CA LYS A 219 -31.50 -6.17 -10.91
C LYS A 219 -32.75 -6.11 -10.03
N SER A 220 -32.61 -6.32 -8.73
CA SER A 220 -33.67 -6.25 -7.73
C SER A 220 -33.06 -5.96 -6.36
N GLU A 221 -33.80 -5.29 -5.47
CA GLU A 221 -33.33 -4.93 -4.12
C GLU A 221 -33.01 -6.15 -3.24
N ARG A 222 -33.57 -7.33 -3.57
CA ARG A 222 -33.35 -8.57 -2.83
C ARG A 222 -32.37 -9.53 -3.50
N ASN A 223 -31.88 -9.17 -4.69
CA ASN A 223 -30.92 -9.97 -5.40
C ASN A 223 -29.53 -9.47 -5.07
N TYR A 224 -28.71 -10.34 -4.50
CA TYR A 224 -27.36 -10.05 -4.10
C TYR A 224 -26.36 -10.98 -4.78
N ILE A 225 -25.09 -10.57 -4.79
CA ILE A 225 -24.01 -11.43 -5.25
C ILE A 225 -23.93 -12.62 -4.28
N THR A 226 -23.88 -13.82 -4.84
CA THR A 226 -23.70 -15.05 -4.05
C THR A 226 -22.22 -15.39 -4.02
N PHE A 227 -21.66 -15.58 -2.82
CA PHE A 227 -20.28 -15.97 -2.58
C PHE A 227 -20.22 -17.40 -2.03
N THR A 228 -19.38 -18.24 -2.62
CA THR A 228 -19.07 -19.60 -2.15
C THR A 228 -17.62 -19.63 -1.68
N TYR A 229 -17.42 -19.95 -0.40
CA TYR A 229 -16.12 -19.97 0.25
C TYR A 229 -15.45 -21.35 0.18
N PRO A 230 -14.14 -21.47 0.47
CA PRO A 230 -13.40 -22.73 0.40
C PRO A 230 -13.96 -23.88 1.24
N ASP A 231 -14.63 -23.57 2.35
CA ASP A 231 -15.31 -24.53 3.23
C ASP A 231 -16.68 -25.00 2.69
N GLY A 232 -17.08 -24.54 1.50
CA GLY A 232 -18.38 -24.83 0.89
C GLY A 232 -19.52 -23.94 1.41
N SER A 233 -19.27 -23.05 2.37
CA SER A 233 -20.30 -22.15 2.88
C SER A 233 -20.69 -21.10 1.84
N VAL A 234 -21.99 -20.78 1.79
CA VAL A 234 -22.57 -19.84 0.81
C VAL A 234 -23.14 -18.63 1.53
N VAL A 235 -22.83 -17.43 1.04
CA VAL A 235 -23.35 -16.16 1.57
C VAL A 235 -23.88 -15.32 0.42
N SER A 236 -25.10 -14.82 0.55
CA SER A 236 -25.70 -13.86 -0.40
C SER A 236 -26.21 -12.66 0.39
N ASP A 237 -25.44 -11.57 0.35
CA ASP A 237 -25.75 -10.34 1.09
C ASP A 237 -25.30 -9.09 0.33
N ARG A 238 -25.49 -7.91 0.93
CA ARG A 238 -25.25 -6.61 0.29
C ARG A 238 -23.79 -6.34 -0.11
N ARG A 239 -22.84 -7.25 0.16
CA ARG A 239 -21.43 -7.04 -0.19
C ARG A 239 -21.18 -7.16 -1.69
N SER A 240 -20.29 -6.31 -2.19
CA SER A 240 -19.79 -6.35 -3.57
C SER A 240 -18.48 -7.13 -3.71
N GLN A 241 -17.89 -7.54 -2.59
CA GLN A 241 -16.60 -8.24 -2.51
C GLN A 241 -16.67 -9.36 -1.45
N PRO A 242 -15.80 -10.38 -1.54
CA PRO A 242 -15.70 -11.42 -0.53
C PRO A 242 -15.40 -10.85 0.87
N ASP A 243 -15.91 -11.51 1.90
CA ASP A 243 -15.60 -11.15 3.28
C ASP A 243 -14.18 -11.62 3.61
N PHE A 244 -13.24 -10.69 3.51
CA PHE A 244 -11.83 -10.95 3.80
C PHE A 244 -11.61 -11.55 5.19
N LEU A 245 -12.33 -11.08 6.20
CA LEU A 245 -12.17 -11.60 7.55
C LEU A 245 -12.68 -13.03 7.70
N LYS A 246 -13.68 -13.43 6.90
CA LYS A 246 -14.09 -14.84 6.82
C LYS A 246 -12.98 -15.70 6.20
N LEU A 247 -12.33 -15.23 5.15
CA LEU A 247 -11.18 -15.93 4.55
C LEU A 247 -10.02 -16.09 5.55
N GLN A 248 -9.75 -15.06 6.36
CA GLN A 248 -8.77 -15.15 7.45
C GLN A 248 -9.14 -16.21 8.49
N THR A 249 -10.40 -16.24 8.93
CA THR A 249 -10.89 -17.28 9.85
C THR A 249 -10.76 -18.67 9.26
N LEU A 250 -11.12 -18.88 7.99
CA LEU A 250 -10.99 -20.17 7.33
C LEU A 250 -9.53 -20.61 7.19
N ARG A 251 -8.63 -19.66 6.85
CA ARG A 251 -7.20 -19.95 6.69
C ARG A 251 -6.51 -20.33 7.98
N THR A 252 -6.85 -19.65 9.06
CA THR A 252 -6.10 -19.74 10.33
C THR A 252 -6.81 -20.55 11.41
N GLY A 253 -8.11 -20.83 11.24
CA GLY A 253 -8.97 -21.38 12.28
C GLY A 253 -9.36 -20.37 13.37
N ARG A 254 -8.91 -19.11 13.29
CA ARG A 254 -9.11 -18.10 14.36
C ARG A 254 -10.43 -17.36 14.22
N ALA A 255 -11.03 -16.99 15.35
CA ALA A 255 -12.21 -16.15 15.37
C ALA A 255 -11.99 -14.80 14.69
N ARG A 256 -13.06 -14.23 14.11
CA ARG A 256 -13.02 -12.98 13.36
C ARG A 256 -12.44 -11.81 14.16
N GLU A 257 -12.75 -11.78 15.46
CA GLU A 257 -12.32 -10.76 16.41
C GLU A 257 -10.80 -10.66 16.49
N CYS A 258 -10.10 -11.76 16.29
CA CYS A 258 -8.64 -11.85 16.35
C CYS A 258 -7.92 -11.11 15.21
N PHE A 259 -8.64 -10.75 14.14
CA PHE A 259 -8.11 -10.00 12.99
C PHE A 259 -8.50 -8.53 13.02
N SER A 260 -9.29 -8.10 14.01
CA SER A 260 -9.76 -6.73 14.10
C SER A 260 -8.93 -5.96 15.12
N ILE A 261 -8.22 -4.90 14.70
CA ILE A 261 -7.51 -4.01 15.63
C ILE A 261 -8.45 -3.48 16.73
N ILE A 262 -9.70 -3.17 16.37
CA ILE A 262 -10.68 -2.63 17.30
C ILE A 262 -11.26 -3.72 18.21
N ARG A 263 -11.56 -4.90 17.66
CA ARG A 263 -12.25 -5.98 18.37
C ARG A 263 -11.32 -7.06 18.91
N TYR A 264 -10.00 -6.89 18.81
CA TYR A 264 -9.00 -7.86 19.25
C TYR A 264 -9.19 -8.27 20.72
N TYR A 265 -9.63 -7.32 21.56
CA TYR A 265 -9.94 -7.59 22.97
C TYR A 265 -11.07 -8.63 23.19
N LYS A 266 -11.82 -8.98 22.14
CA LYS A 266 -12.83 -10.04 22.13
C LYS A 266 -12.34 -11.34 21.48
N CYS A 267 -11.09 -11.42 21.05
CA CYS A 267 -10.49 -12.64 20.50
C CYS A 267 -10.51 -13.74 21.60
N PRO A 268 -11.23 -14.86 21.39
CA PRO A 268 -11.35 -15.93 22.37
C PRO A 268 -10.03 -16.68 22.57
N ASP A 269 -9.21 -16.77 21.53
CA ASP A 269 -7.95 -17.52 21.53
C ASP A 269 -6.71 -16.61 21.65
N ARG A 270 -6.82 -15.48 22.35
CA ARG A 270 -5.64 -14.60 22.53
C ARG A 270 -4.63 -15.26 23.47
N ARG A 271 -3.43 -15.62 23.00
CA ARG A 271 -2.32 -16.04 23.89
C ARG A 271 -1.15 -15.05 23.77
N PRO A 272 -1.16 -13.99 24.59
CA PRO A 272 -0.07 -13.02 24.60
C PRO A 272 1.24 -13.68 25.02
N GLN A 273 2.30 -13.32 24.32
CA GLN A 273 3.67 -13.71 24.59
C GLN A 273 4.59 -12.48 24.46
N LEU A 274 5.58 -12.40 25.34
CA LEU A 274 6.67 -11.45 25.22
C LEU A 274 7.70 -12.05 24.26
N LEU A 275 8.03 -11.35 23.19
CA LEU A 275 9.13 -11.76 22.34
C LEU A 275 10.46 -11.58 23.10
N PRO A 276 11.42 -12.49 22.92
CA PRO A 276 12.68 -12.47 23.70
C PRO A 276 13.60 -11.29 23.33
N GLU A 277 13.35 -10.65 22.19
CA GLU A 277 14.17 -9.55 21.68
C GLU A 277 13.98 -8.28 22.52
N TRP A 278 15.09 -7.79 23.08
CA TRP A 278 15.18 -6.48 23.73
C TRP A 278 15.68 -5.46 22.72
N LEU A 279 14.92 -4.40 22.52
CA LEU A 279 15.23 -3.35 21.56
C LEU A 279 15.67 -2.09 22.31
N PRO A 280 16.97 -1.73 22.28
CA PRO A 280 17.45 -0.50 22.88
C PRO A 280 16.70 0.71 22.32
N ASP A 281 16.36 1.67 23.19
CA ASP A 281 15.71 2.90 22.77
C ASP A 281 16.78 3.86 22.19
N PRO A 282 16.71 4.20 20.90
CA PRO A 282 17.75 4.98 20.24
C PRO A 282 17.87 6.40 20.80
N ASP A 283 16.78 6.94 21.34
CA ASP A 283 16.71 8.32 21.83
C ASP A 283 16.98 8.42 23.34
N LYS A 284 17.07 7.27 24.04
CA LYS A 284 17.20 7.24 25.50
C LYS A 284 18.14 6.13 25.97
N PRO A 285 19.44 6.44 26.14
CA PRO A 285 20.42 5.48 26.64
C PRO A 285 20.01 4.87 27.99
N GLY A 286 20.23 3.55 28.14
CA GLY A 286 19.85 2.80 29.35
C GLY A 286 18.38 2.38 29.41
N PHE A 287 17.64 2.56 28.31
CA PHE A 287 16.27 2.09 28.15
C PHE A 287 16.13 1.22 26.90
N GLY A 288 15.12 0.37 26.89
CA GLY A 288 14.72 -0.42 25.74
C GLY A 288 13.26 -0.84 25.83
N ARG A 289 12.82 -1.62 24.85
CA ARG A 289 11.43 -2.05 24.69
C ARG A 289 11.38 -3.54 24.38
N TYR A 290 10.28 -4.17 24.80
CA TYR A 290 9.90 -5.49 24.31
C TYR A 290 8.75 -5.38 23.31
N PHE A 291 8.64 -6.41 22.48
CA PHE A 291 7.44 -6.66 21.70
C PHE A 291 6.55 -7.69 22.38
N ILE A 292 5.25 -7.42 22.39
CA ILE A 292 4.23 -8.38 22.81
C ILE A 292 3.42 -8.75 21.58
N ALA A 293 3.40 -10.05 21.30
CA ALA A 293 2.68 -10.64 20.18
C ALA A 293 1.75 -11.75 20.68
N ASP A 294 0.82 -12.20 19.85
CA ASP A 294 0.17 -13.50 20.08
C ASP A 294 1.08 -14.67 19.68
N GLU A 295 0.64 -15.89 19.96
CA GLU A 295 1.36 -17.13 19.65
C GLU A 295 1.69 -17.31 18.15
N TRP A 296 1.04 -16.54 17.28
CA TRP A 296 1.26 -16.53 15.83
C TRP A 296 2.15 -15.36 15.36
N GLY A 297 2.69 -14.57 16.30
CA GLY A 297 3.57 -13.46 16.01
C GLY A 297 2.85 -12.17 15.58
N ASN A 298 1.52 -12.08 15.70
CA ASN A 298 0.82 -10.83 15.44
C ASN A 298 0.99 -9.88 16.62
N GLU A 299 1.39 -8.65 16.36
CA GLU A 299 1.53 -7.60 17.37
C GLU A 299 0.22 -7.41 18.16
N LEU A 300 0.33 -7.22 19.47
CA LEU A 300 -0.82 -6.96 20.33
C LEU A 300 -0.97 -5.47 20.62
N PRO A 301 -1.72 -4.71 19.81
CA PRO A 301 -1.89 -3.29 20.03
C PRO A 301 -2.70 -3.03 21.30
N ARG A 302 -2.25 -2.05 22.08
CA ARG A 302 -3.01 -1.55 23.24
C ARG A 302 -3.36 -2.66 24.23
N TYR A 303 -2.41 -3.55 24.51
CA TYR A 303 -2.53 -4.71 25.39
C TYR A 303 -1.85 -4.44 26.73
N HIS A 304 -2.46 -4.87 27.84
CA HIS A 304 -1.90 -4.63 29.17
C HIS A 304 -0.84 -5.68 29.49
N TYR A 305 0.24 -5.25 30.12
CA TYR A 305 1.31 -6.12 30.55
C TYR A 305 1.80 -5.73 31.94
N ARG A 306 2.36 -6.72 32.64
CA ARG A 306 3.16 -6.54 33.84
C ARG A 306 4.42 -7.41 33.72
N LEU A 307 5.56 -6.82 34.01
CA LEU A 307 6.89 -7.41 33.88
C LEU A 307 7.59 -7.27 35.22
N LEU A 308 8.19 -8.35 35.71
CA LEU A 308 9.13 -8.29 36.83
C LEU A 308 10.55 -8.25 36.27
N GLY A 309 11.23 -7.12 36.44
CA GLY A 309 12.62 -6.97 35.99
C GLY A 309 13.59 -7.79 36.83
N LYS A 310 14.81 -8.00 36.32
CA LYS A 310 15.90 -8.67 37.06
C LYS A 310 16.24 -7.98 38.39
N SER A 311 16.00 -6.69 38.50
CA SER A 311 16.16 -5.93 39.76
C SER A 311 15.10 -6.27 40.83
N GLY A 312 14.08 -7.07 40.50
CA GLY A 312 12.91 -7.29 41.35
C GLY A 312 11.87 -6.16 41.27
N GLN A 313 12.12 -5.12 40.45
CA GLN A 313 11.15 -4.05 40.23
C GLN A 313 10.05 -4.49 39.27
N SER A 314 8.81 -4.17 39.59
CA SER A 314 7.64 -4.42 38.74
C SER A 314 7.39 -3.23 37.81
N PHE A 315 7.20 -3.53 36.53
CA PHE A 315 6.86 -2.57 35.48
C PHE A 315 5.53 -2.98 34.87
N GLN A 316 4.59 -2.05 34.76
CA GLN A 316 3.29 -2.32 34.14
C GLN A 316 2.94 -1.21 33.18
N GLY A 317 2.19 -1.55 32.15
CA GLY A 317 1.83 -0.58 31.13
C GLY A 317 0.89 -1.17 30.11
N ARG A 318 0.78 -0.43 29.02
CA ARG A 318 -0.02 -0.81 27.86
C ARG A 318 0.84 -0.65 26.62
N THR A 319 0.80 -1.63 25.73
CA THR A 319 1.53 -1.54 24.47
C THR A 319 0.99 -0.42 23.60
N ASP A 320 1.86 0.10 22.75
CA ASP A 320 1.47 1.02 21.68
C ASP A 320 0.70 0.28 20.56
N PRO A 321 0.23 0.97 19.50
CA PRO A 321 -0.44 0.33 18.38
C PRO A 321 0.42 -0.68 17.58
N SER A 322 1.73 -0.73 17.80
CA SER A 322 2.65 -1.71 17.21
C SER A 322 3.02 -2.84 18.18
N GLY A 323 2.30 -2.98 19.29
CA GLY A 323 2.56 -4.04 20.27
C GLY A 323 3.85 -3.86 21.08
N ARG A 324 4.50 -2.69 21.02
CA ARG A 324 5.72 -2.40 21.81
C ARG A 324 5.36 -1.90 23.19
N THR A 325 6.14 -2.29 24.19
CA THR A 325 6.06 -1.69 25.53
C THR A 325 6.44 -0.21 25.50
N GLN A 326 6.07 0.54 26.53
CA GLN A 326 6.73 1.82 26.78
C GLN A 326 8.24 1.60 27.03
N PRO A 327 9.11 2.62 26.84
CA PRO A 327 10.52 2.50 27.20
C PRO A 327 10.68 2.06 28.66
N LEU A 328 11.33 0.92 28.86
CA LEU A 328 11.66 0.34 30.16
C LEU A 328 13.16 0.53 30.42
N PRO A 329 13.58 0.80 31.66
CA PRO A 329 14.99 0.87 31.99
C PRO A 329 15.66 -0.50 31.82
N ASP A 330 16.98 -0.54 31.63
CA ASP A 330 17.75 -1.78 31.52
C ASP A 330 17.56 -2.74 32.71
N SER A 331 17.20 -2.22 33.88
CA SER A 331 16.86 -3.04 35.06
C SER A 331 15.62 -3.92 34.87
N ALA A 332 14.79 -3.65 33.86
CA ALA A 332 13.68 -4.48 33.43
C ALA A 332 14.12 -5.67 32.55
N HIS A 333 15.38 -5.73 32.13
CA HIS A 333 15.92 -6.75 31.25
C HIS A 333 17.03 -7.60 31.92
N PRO A 334 17.02 -8.94 31.73
CA PRO A 334 15.91 -9.76 31.24
C PRO A 334 14.74 -9.78 32.23
N PRO A 335 13.51 -10.10 31.78
CA PRO A 335 12.37 -10.22 32.68
C PRO A 335 12.44 -11.57 33.42
N LEU A 336 12.19 -11.56 34.72
CA LEU A 336 12.06 -12.77 35.54
C LEU A 336 10.67 -13.39 35.41
N GLU A 337 9.65 -12.55 35.27
CA GLU A 337 8.25 -12.97 35.13
C GLU A 337 7.51 -12.00 34.22
N VAL A 338 6.58 -12.54 33.43
CA VAL A 338 5.69 -11.76 32.57
C VAL A 338 4.26 -12.19 32.83
N GLN A 339 3.39 -11.21 33.07
CA GLN A 339 1.97 -11.40 33.26
C GLN A 339 1.18 -10.54 32.28
N PHE A 340 0.09 -11.12 31.79
CA PHE A 340 -0.81 -10.51 30.83
C PHE A 340 -2.20 -10.39 31.44
N PRO A 341 -2.44 -9.37 32.28
CA PRO A 341 -3.70 -9.25 32.99
C PRO A 341 -4.86 -9.05 32.02
N GLU A 342 -5.86 -9.93 32.12
CA GLU A 342 -7.14 -9.69 31.47
C GLU A 342 -7.78 -8.46 32.10
N ARG A 343 -8.31 -7.54 31.27
CA ARG A 343 -9.17 -6.47 31.77
C ARG A 343 -10.35 -7.11 32.52
N LYS A 344 -10.32 -7.07 33.85
CA LYS A 344 -11.57 -7.00 34.61
C LYS A 344 -12.14 -5.62 34.32
N TRP A 345 -13.20 -5.58 33.52
CA TRP A 345 -14.00 -4.37 33.35
C TRP A 345 -14.74 -4.07 34.64
#